data_AF-A0A7T5BMH7-F1
#
_entry.id   AF-A0A7T5BMH7-F1
#
_cell.length_a   1.000
_cell.length_b   1.000
_cell.length_c   1.000
_cell.angle_alpha   90.00
_cell.angle_beta   90.00
_cell.angle_gamma   90.00
#
_symmetry.space_group_name_H-M   'P 1'
#
loop_
_entity.id
_entity.type
_entity.pdbx_description
1 polymer ?
#
loop_
_entity_poly.entity_id
_entity_poly.type
_entity_poly.pdbx_seq_one_letter_code
_entity_poly.pdbx_strand_id
1 'polypeptide(L)' 'MQWNAGYVPDDDSEPALAGVEASTATEAVARLREVVGTETHVLYVVPDPSAQRDDAETYEAFLRDPNAAN' A
#
# COMPACT_ATOMS: atom_id res chain seq x y z
N MET A 1 1.03 -0.39 -9.33
CA MET A 1 0.57 -1.07 -8.09
C MET A 1 1.12 -0.30 -6.92
N GLN A 2 0.33 -0.15 -5.85
CA GLN A 2 0.79 0.55 -4.65
C GLN A 2 1.33 -0.45 -3.64
N TRP A 3 2.39 -0.04 -2.95
CA TRP A 3 3.07 -0.81 -1.92
C TRP A 3 3.18 0.02 -0.65
N ASN A 4 3.07 -0.64 0.49
CA ASN A 4 3.30 -0.07 1.80
C ASN A 4 4.68 -0.48 2.28
N ALA A 5 5.54 0.51 2.50
CA ALA A 5 6.90 0.31 2.95
C ALA A 5 7.08 0.87 4.37
N GLY A 6 7.44 0.00 5.30
CA GLY A 6 7.83 0.38 6.66
C GLY A 6 9.32 0.65 6.73
N TYR A 7 9.71 1.77 7.33
CA TYR A 7 11.11 2.18 7.47
C TYR A 7 11.35 2.93 8.77
N VAL A 8 12.61 3.01 9.19
CA VAL A 8 13.01 3.82 10.34
C VAL A 8 13.80 5.03 9.80
N PRO A 9 13.30 6.27 9.97
CA PRO A 9 13.96 7.48 9.44
C PRO A 9 15.38 7.67 10.01
N ASP A 10 15.52 7.45 11.31
CA ASP A 10 16.75 7.62 12.10
C ASP A 10 16.79 6.56 13.21
N ASP A 11 17.96 6.19 13.73
CA ASP A 11 18.11 5.11 14.73
C ASP A 11 17.25 5.27 16.01
N ASP A 12 16.92 6.51 16.40
CA ASP A 12 16.10 6.82 17.58
C ASP A 12 14.62 7.12 17.26
N SER A 13 14.22 7.01 16.00
CA SER A 13 12.86 7.34 15.53
C SER A 13 11.93 6.12 15.56
N GLU A 14 10.63 6.35 15.76
CA GLU A 14 9.63 5.31 15.61
C GLU A 14 9.50 4.87 14.13
N PRO A 15 9.11 3.61 13.86
CA PRO A 15 8.86 3.16 12.50
C PRO A 15 7.80 4.00 11.79
N ALA A 16 8.16 4.51 10.61
CA ALA A 16 7.29 5.25 9.71
C ALA A 16 6.82 4.36 8.55
N LEU A 17 5.75 4.79 7.90
CA LEU A 17 5.10 4.04 6.83
C LEU A 17 4.89 4.96 5.62
N ALA A 18 5.30 4.51 4.44
CA ALA A 18 5.16 5.25 3.20
C ALA A 18 4.48 4.38 2.13
N GLY A 19 3.52 4.98 1.42
CA GLY A 19 2.94 4.43 0.22
C GLY A 19 3.83 4.75 -0.99
N VAL A 20 4.24 3.75 -1.74
CA VAL A 20 5.07 3.89 -2.94
C VAL A 20 4.46 3.15 -4.11
N GLU A 21 4.42 3.81 -5.27
CA GLU A 21 3.97 3.19 -6.51
C GLU A 21 5.13 2.49 -7.21
N ALA A 22 5.00 1.18 -7.43
CA ALA A 22 6.01 0.35 -8.06
C ALA A 22 5.42 -0.92 -8.66
N SER A 23 6.13 -1.53 -9.61
CA SER A 23 5.68 -2.77 -10.27
C SER A 23 6.09 -4.02 -9.49
N THR A 24 7.16 -3.92 -8.67
CA THR A 24 7.71 -5.03 -7.88
C THR A 24 8.14 -4.56 -6.49
N ALA A 25 8.28 -5.49 -5.54
CA ALA A 25 8.77 -5.17 -4.20
C ALA A 25 10.19 -4.55 -4.21
N THR A 26 11.08 -5.05 -5.08
CA THR A 26 12.43 -4.50 -5.23
C THR A 26 12.41 -3.06 -5.74
N GLU A 27 11.55 -2.78 -6.72
CA GLU A 27 11.36 -1.41 -7.23
C GLU A 27 10.76 -0.50 -6.15
N ALA A 28 9.81 -0.99 -5.35
CA ALA A 28 9.23 -0.24 -4.23
C ALA A 28 10.30 0.16 -3.19
N VAL A 29 11.24 -0.74 -2.86
CA VAL A 29 12.38 -0.40 -1.98
C VAL A 29 13.26 0.68 -2.61
N ALA A 30 13.56 0.57 -3.90
CA ALA A 30 14.38 1.57 -4.59
C ALA A 30 13.69 2.95 -4.58
N ARG A 31 12.39 3.02 -4.90
CA ARG A 31 11.61 4.25 -4.87
C ARG A 31 11.49 4.83 -3.46
N LEU A 32 11.33 3.99 -2.44
CA LEU A 32 11.33 4.47 -1.06
C LEU A 32 12.66 5.18 -0.75
N ARG A 33 13.79 4.54 -1.07
CA ARG A 33 15.13 5.11 -0.82
C ARG A 33 15.42 6.40 -1.60
N GLU A 34 14.80 6.62 -2.75
CA GLU A 34 14.87 7.89 -3.47
C GLU A 34 14.21 9.04 -2.67
N VAL A 35 13.21 8.74 -1.85
CA VAL A 35 12.46 9.72 -1.05
C VAL A 35 13.10 9.93 0.32
N VAL A 36 13.45 8.85 1.02
CA VAL A 36 13.88 8.91 2.43
C VAL A 36 15.40 8.91 2.60
N GLY A 37 16.14 8.59 1.53
CA GLY A 37 17.59 8.43 1.54
C GLY A 37 18.03 6.97 1.43
N THR A 38 19.23 6.76 0.89
CA THR A 38 19.77 5.41 0.64
C THR A 38 20.23 4.69 1.90
N GLU A 39 20.54 5.43 2.96
CA GLU A 39 21.04 4.90 4.24
C GLU A 39 19.90 4.47 5.18
N THR A 40 18.67 4.85 4.88
CA THR A 40 17.49 4.56 5.70
C THR A 40 17.20 3.06 5.76
N HIS A 41 16.94 2.58 6.98
CA HIS A 41 16.67 1.18 7.22
C HIS A 41 15.22 0.83 6.84
N VAL A 42 15.07 0.01 5.79
CA VAL A 42 13.77 -0.48 5.34
C VAL A 42 13.45 -1.79 6.05
N LEU A 43 12.34 -1.83 6.80
CA LEU A 43 11.94 -2.97 7.61
C LEU A 43 11.16 -4.00 6.78
N TYR A 44 10.19 -3.55 6.01
CA TYR A 44 9.35 -4.40 5.18
C TYR A 44 8.74 -3.61 4.02
N VAL A 45 8.38 -4.33 2.96
CA VAL A 45 7.59 -3.81 1.85
C VAL A 45 6.53 -4.83 1.50
N VAL A 46 5.26 -4.44 1.56
CA VAL A 46 4.11 -5.31 1.30
C VAL A 46 3.17 -4.67 0.28
N PRO A 47 2.50 -5.46 -0.58
CA PRO A 47 1.50 -4.92 -1.49
C PRO A 47 0.41 -4.21 -0.69
N ASP A 48 -0.04 -3.04 -1.15
CA ASP A 48 -1.17 -2.36 -0.53
C ASP A 48 -2.47 -3.10 -0.90
N PRO A 49 -3.19 -3.71 0.07
CA PRO A 49 -4.43 -4.42 -0.22
C PRO A 49 -5.59 -3.47 -0.55
N SER A 50 -5.51 -2.20 -0.13
CA SER A 50 -6.53 -1.19 -0.44
C SER A 50 -6.40 -0.63 -1.85
N ALA A 51 -5.21 -0.68 -2.46
CA ALA A 51 -5.01 -0.29 -3.85
C ALA A 51 -5.58 -1.30 -4.87
N GLN A 52 -5.96 -2.49 -4.43
CA GLN A 52 -6.76 -3.43 -5.25
C GLN A 52 -8.27 -3.22 -5.11
N ARG A 53 -8.73 -2.21 -4.35
CA ARG A 53 -10.13 -1.79 -4.36
C ARG A 53 -10.43 -0.94 -5.60
N ASP A 54 -10.16 -1.50 -6.76
CA ASP A 54 -10.90 -1.14 -7.97
C ASP A 54 -12.29 -1.80 -7.83
N ASP A 55 -13.31 -0.97 -7.56
CA ASP A 55 -14.70 -1.18 -7.97
C ASP A 55 -15.42 -2.51 -7.63
N ALA A 56 -15.08 -3.19 -6.53
CA ALA A 56 -15.90 -4.30 -6.05
C ALA A 56 -17.05 -3.78 -5.17
N GLU A 57 -18.15 -3.42 -5.83
CA GLU A 57 -19.51 -3.38 -5.30
C GLU A 57 -19.70 -2.42 -4.11
N THR A 58 -20.00 -1.17 -4.42
CA THR A 58 -20.67 -0.29 -3.46
C THR A 58 -21.87 -1.04 -2.88
N TYR A 59 -22.09 -0.94 -1.57
CA TYR A 59 -23.27 -1.49 -0.87
C TYR A 59 -24.60 -1.09 -1.56
N GLU A 60 -24.59 0.02 -2.30
CA GLU A 60 -25.69 0.46 -3.14
C GLU A 60 -26.01 -0.45 -4.34
N ALA A 61 -25.02 -1.15 -4.91
CA ALA A 61 -25.23 -2.14 -5.96
C ALA A 61 -25.95 -3.38 -5.43
N PHE A 62 -25.59 -3.84 -4.22
CA PHE A 62 -26.24 -4.96 -3.53
C PHE A 62 -27.70 -4.63 -3.14
N LEU A 63 -27.99 -3.38 -2.76
CA LEU A 63 -29.35 -2.93 -2.43
C LEU A 63 -30.24 -2.67 -3.66
N ARG A 64 -29.65 -2.56 -4.86
CA ARG A 64 -30.38 -2.32 -6.12
C ARG A 64 -30.77 -3.59 -6.86
N ASP A 65 -30.48 -4.78 -6.34
CA ASP A 65 -30.92 -6.03 -6.95
C ASP A 65 -32.31 -6.42 -6.40
N PRO A 66 -33.41 -6.19 -7.16
CA PRO A 66 -34.76 -6.54 -6.71
C PRO A 66 -35.00 -8.06 -6.69
N ASN A 67 -34.02 -8.89 -7.05
CA ASN A 67 -34.17 -10.35 -7.17
C ASN A 67 -33.47 -11.15 -6.06
N ALA A 68 -32.92 -10.51 -5.03
CA ALA A 68 -32.29 -11.19 -3.88
C ALA A 68 -33.29 -11.90 -2.94
N ALA A 69 -34.58 -11.88 -3.26
CA ALA A 69 -35.64 -12.58 -2.55
C ALA A 69 -36.52 -13.38 -3.53
N ASN A 70 -36.00 -14.48 -4.08
CA ASN A 70 -36.79 -15.65 -4.48
C ASN A 70 -36.00 -16.92 -4.22
#